data_AF-A0A3C1D747-F1
#
_entry.id   AF-A0A3C1D747-F1
#
_cell.length_a   1.000
_cell.length_b   1.000
_cell.length_c   1.000
_cell.angle_alpha   90.00
_cell.angle_beta   90.00
_cell.angle_gamma   90.00
#
_symmetry.space_group_name_H-M   'P 1'
#
loop_
_entity.id
_entity.type
_entity.pdbx_description
1 polymer ?
#
loop_
_entity_poly.entity_id
_entity_poly.type
_entity_poly.pdbx_seq_one_letter_code
_entity_poly.pdbx_strand_id
1 'polypeptide(L)'
;MQPYDALIEIALLLERERAIRYKAKAFRAAAAAIEGLDAAQLADTAGLRRRKGIGDSTLAVIVQAREGRVPDYLAELRERAGIRPSALSALLRGDLHSHSDWSDGTTPIAAMVKAARELGREYLALTDHSPRLRVANGLSAQRLRGQIPIVERFRDDRFTLLTGIE
;
A
#
# COMPACT_ATOMS: atom_id res chain seq x y z
N MET A 1 17.91 -9.83 6.06
CA MET A 1 16.85 -9.32 5.15
C MET A 1 17.47 -8.29 4.22
N GLN A 2 16.95 -8.04 3.00
CA GLN A 2 17.56 -7.02 2.13
C GLN A 2 17.23 -5.61 2.61
N PRO A 3 18.16 -4.63 2.52
CA PRO A 3 17.89 -3.24 2.88
C PRO A 3 16.69 -2.62 2.19
N TYR A 4 16.50 -2.92 0.91
CA TYR A 4 15.35 -2.45 0.13
C TYR A 4 14.03 -2.93 0.76
N ASP A 5 13.92 -4.23 1.03
CA ASP A 5 12.73 -4.83 1.63
C ASP A 5 12.41 -4.22 3.00
N ALA A 6 13.44 -3.97 3.82
CA ALA A 6 13.27 -3.34 5.13
C ALA A 6 12.68 -1.92 5.02
N LEU A 7 13.19 -1.11 4.09
CA LEU A 7 12.70 0.26 3.87
C LEU A 7 11.27 0.28 3.33
N ILE A 8 10.95 -0.62 2.40
CA ILE A 8 9.60 -0.77 1.85
C ILE A 8 8.61 -1.21 2.94
N GLU A 9 8.98 -2.20 3.74
CA GLU A 9 8.12 -2.68 4.83
C GLU A 9 7.87 -1.59 5.87
N ILE A 10 8.90 -0.84 6.26
CA ILE A 10 8.75 0.30 7.17
C ILE A 10 7.79 1.34 6.59
N ALA A 11 7.93 1.68 5.30
CA ALA A 11 7.04 2.65 4.65
C ALA A 11 5.57 2.19 4.70
N LEU A 12 5.32 0.91 4.40
CA LEU A 12 3.97 0.32 4.43
C LEU A 12 3.36 0.35 5.83
N LEU A 13 4.14 -0.04 6.86
CA LEU A 13 3.67 -0.01 8.24
C LEU A 13 3.40 1.42 8.74
N LEU A 14 4.21 2.40 8.33
CA LEU A 14 3.95 3.82 8.64
C LEU A 14 2.70 4.37 7.97
N GLU A 15 2.44 4.00 6.71
CA GLU A 15 1.20 4.37 6.01
C GLU A 15 -0.04 3.80 6.70
N ARG A 16 0.06 2.55 7.18
CA ARG A 16 -1.01 1.86 7.90
C ARG A 16 -1.39 2.54 9.21
N GLU A 17 -0.42 3.03 9.99
CA GLU A 17 -0.70 3.78 11.23
C GLU A 17 -1.44 5.10 10.98
N ARG A 18 -1.69 5.48 9.72
CA ARG A 18 -2.00 6.87 9.33
C ARG A 18 -0.96 7.83 9.92
N ALA A 19 0.27 7.35 10.13
CA ALA A 19 1.34 8.15 10.69
C ALA A 19 1.63 9.31 9.73
N ILE A 20 2.22 10.37 10.29
CA ILE A 20 2.57 11.62 9.61
C ILE A 20 3.08 11.31 8.19
N ARG A 21 2.29 11.67 7.17
CA ARG A 21 2.51 11.39 5.73
C ARG A 21 3.97 11.56 5.27
N TYR A 22 4.69 12.49 5.90
CA TYR A 22 6.09 12.80 5.60
C TYR A 22 7.08 11.67 5.93
N LYS A 23 6.83 10.87 6.97
CA LYS A 23 7.79 9.84 7.41
C LYS A 23 7.80 8.64 6.46
N ALA A 24 6.63 8.13 6.08
CA ALA A 24 6.53 7.06 5.08
C ALA A 24 7.18 7.46 3.73
N LYS A 25 6.95 8.69 3.28
CA LYS A 25 7.58 9.24 2.07
C LYS A 25 9.11 9.22 2.14
N ALA A 26 9.70 9.53 3.29
CA ALA A 26 11.15 9.49 3.48
C ALA A 26 11.70 8.06 3.32
N PHE A 27 11.02 7.05 3.86
CA PHE A 27 11.43 5.65 3.69
C PHE A 27 11.29 5.15 2.24
N ARG A 28 10.23 5.56 1.52
CA ARG A 28 10.11 5.28 0.08
C ARG A 28 11.22 5.96 -0.73
N ALA A 29 11.55 7.21 -0.41
CA ALA A 29 12.63 7.93 -1.07
C ALA A 29 13.99 7.27 -0.82
N ALA A 30 14.24 6.76 0.39
CA ALA A 30 15.45 6.00 0.69
C ALA A 30 15.51 4.67 -0.06
N ALA A 31 14.39 3.94 -0.17
CA ALA A 31 14.32 2.70 -0.95
C ALA A 31 14.66 2.93 -2.42
N ALA A 32 14.04 3.95 -3.04
CA ALA A 32 14.37 4.37 -4.41
C ALA A 32 15.83 4.83 -4.53
N ALA A 33 16.36 5.50 -3.51
CA ALA A 33 17.75 5.95 -3.50
C ALA A 33 18.76 4.78 -3.42
N ILE A 34 18.38 3.57 -3.04
CA ILE A 34 19.28 2.41 -3.01
C ILE A 34 18.95 1.36 -4.07
N GLU A 35 17.91 1.58 -4.87
CA GLU A 35 17.48 0.68 -5.93
C GLU A 35 18.59 0.53 -6.98
N GLY A 36 18.90 -0.72 -7.35
CA GLY A 36 19.96 -1.04 -8.31
C GLY A 36 21.39 -0.89 -7.80
N LEU A 37 21.62 -0.57 -6.52
CA LEU A 37 22.97 -0.59 -5.95
C LEU A 37 23.47 -2.02 -5.72
N ASP A 38 24.76 -2.25 -5.95
CA ASP A 38 25.44 -3.48 -5.60
C ASP A 38 25.83 -3.55 -4.11
N ALA A 39 26.35 -4.70 -3.68
CA ALA A 39 26.74 -4.93 -2.29
C ALA A 39 27.88 -4.01 -1.81
N ALA A 40 28.81 -3.62 -2.68
CA ALA A 40 29.92 -2.74 -2.33
C ALA A 40 29.44 -1.28 -2.14
N GLN A 41 28.53 -0.83 -3.01
CA GLN A 41 27.89 0.46 -2.93
C GLN A 41 26.97 0.57 -1.70
N LEU A 42 26.27 -0.51 -1.35
CA LEU A 42 25.49 -0.60 -0.11
C LEU A 42 26.38 -0.69 1.15
N ALA A 43 27.64 -1.12 1.01
CA ALA A 43 28.61 -1.15 2.11
C ALA A 43 29.20 0.25 2.41
N ASP A 44 29.26 1.15 1.43
CA ASP A 44 29.76 2.53 1.61
C ASP A 44 28.77 3.41 2.39
N THR A 45 28.81 3.28 3.73
CA THR A 45 27.98 4.08 4.65
C THR A 45 28.17 5.58 4.44
N ALA A 46 29.39 6.03 4.12
CA ALA A 46 29.69 7.45 3.94
C ALA A 46 29.05 7.98 2.64
N GLY A 47 29.12 7.21 1.55
CA GLY A 47 28.45 7.50 0.30
C GLY A 47 26.93 7.52 0.44
N LEU A 48 26.36 6.54 1.14
CA LEU A 48 24.93 6.48 1.42
C LEU A 48 24.46 7.70 2.24
N ARG A 49 25.20 8.11 3.28
CA ARG A 49 24.85 9.30 4.10
C ARG A 49 24.75 10.59 3.27
N ARG A 50 25.55 10.72 2.20
CA ARG A 50 25.53 11.89 1.32
C ARG A 50 24.48 11.81 0.21
N ARG A 51 23.85 10.64 0.01
CA ARG A 51 22.89 10.43 -1.06
C ARG A 51 21.56 11.11 -0.73
N LYS A 52 21.05 11.89 -1.68
CA LYS A 52 19.72 12.51 -1.57
C LYS A 52 18.65 11.43 -1.32
N GLY A 53 17.81 11.65 -0.32
CA GLY A 53 16.76 10.71 0.08
C GLY A 53 17.14 9.78 1.24
N ILE A 54 18.41 9.76 1.65
CA ILE A 54 18.88 9.01 2.82
C ILE A 54 19.12 9.99 3.97
N GLY A 55 18.33 9.86 5.03
CA GLY A 55 18.57 10.50 6.33
C GLY A 55 19.11 9.50 7.37
N ASP A 56 19.39 9.97 8.59
CA ASP A 56 20.01 9.16 9.64
C ASP A 56 19.22 7.90 10.00
N SER A 57 17.89 8.01 10.10
CA SER A 57 17.02 6.86 10.43
C SER A 57 16.98 5.81 9.32
N THR A 58 16.88 6.24 8.05
CA THR A 58 16.93 5.33 6.90
C THR A 58 18.31 4.71 6.70
N LEU A 59 19.38 5.46 7.00
CA LEU A 59 20.74 4.94 6.96
C LEU A 59 20.96 3.85 8.01
N ALA A 60 20.50 4.08 9.25
CA ALA A 60 20.56 3.08 10.31
C ALA A 60 19.84 1.78 9.89
N VAL A 61 18.66 1.89 9.28
CA VAL A 61 17.92 0.75 8.74
C VAL A 61 18.71 0.00 7.66
N ILE A 62 19.33 0.72 6.71
CA ILE A 62 20.13 0.10 5.65
C ILE A 62 21.31 -0.68 6.24
N VAL A 63 22.04 -0.06 7.17
CA VAL A 63 23.22 -0.65 7.83
C VAL A 63 22.84 -1.91 8.63
N GLN A 64 21.74 -1.87 9.38
CA GLN A 64 21.31 -3.04 10.15
C GLN A 64 20.77 -4.15 9.25
N ALA A 65 20.02 -3.82 8.19
CA ALA A 65 19.47 -4.81 7.28
C ALA A 65 20.58 -5.57 6.52
N ARG A 66 21.62 -4.87 6.04
CA ARG A 66 22.74 -5.51 5.31
C ARG A 66 23.58 -6.45 6.19
N GLU A 67 23.57 -6.25 7.51
CA GLU A 67 24.17 -7.17 8.48
C GLU A 67 23.33 -8.46 8.68
N GLY A 68 22.24 -8.61 7.94
CA GLY A 68 21.35 -9.78 8.00
C GLY A 68 20.32 -9.72 9.12
N ARG A 69 20.42 -8.76 10.05
CA ARG A 69 19.50 -8.56 11.17
C ARG A 69 18.25 -7.79 10.75
N VAL A 70 17.17 -7.93 11.53
CA VAL A 70 15.99 -7.07 11.42
C VAL A 70 16.33 -5.71 12.03
N PRO A 71 16.17 -4.58 11.32
CA PRO A 71 16.43 -3.26 11.86
C PRO A 71 15.58 -2.95 13.10
N ASP A 72 16.17 -2.30 14.10
CA ASP A 72 15.51 -2.03 15.38
C ASP A 72 14.25 -1.17 15.17
N TYR A 73 14.33 -0.17 14.27
CA TYR A 73 13.18 0.65 13.89
C TYR A 73 12.05 -0.17 13.25
N LEU A 74 12.37 -1.18 12.44
CA LEU A 74 11.37 -2.07 11.86
C LEU A 74 10.78 -3.00 12.93
N ALA A 75 11.61 -3.52 13.84
CA ALA A 75 11.14 -4.35 14.94
C ALA A 75 10.14 -3.61 15.84
N GLU A 76 10.48 -2.40 16.29
CA GLU A 76 9.58 -1.52 17.04
C GLU A 76 8.29 -1.24 16.27
N LEU A 77 8.41 -1.00 14.96
CA LEU A 77 7.27 -0.72 14.11
C LEU A 77 6.37 -1.94 13.94
N ARG A 78 6.92 -3.14 13.81
CA ARG A 78 6.14 -4.39 13.77
C ARG A 78 5.38 -4.62 15.07
N GLU A 79 5.96 -4.32 16.22
CA GLU A 79 5.27 -4.47 17.51
C GLU A 79 4.10 -3.48 17.66
N ARG A 80 4.30 -2.21 17.28
CA ARG A 80 3.28 -1.16 17.46
C ARG A 80 2.23 -1.12 16.33
N ALA A 81 2.67 -1.29 15.09
CA ALA A 81 1.90 -1.10 13.85
C ALA A 81 1.65 -2.38 13.06
N GLY A 82 2.30 -3.49 13.44
CA GLY A 82 2.15 -4.76 12.76
C GLY A 82 0.70 -5.23 12.74
N ILE A 83 0.37 -6.03 11.73
CA ILE A 83 -0.92 -6.69 11.68
C ILE A 83 -0.96 -7.66 12.85
N ARG A 84 -1.68 -7.31 13.91
CA ARG A 84 -2.09 -8.30 14.89
C ARG A 84 -3.17 -9.14 14.22
N PRO A 85 -2.92 -10.42 13.92
CA PRO A 85 -3.94 -11.27 13.36
C PRO A 85 -5.10 -11.29 14.36
N SER A 86 -6.27 -10.84 13.92
CA SER A 86 -7.48 -10.93 14.72
C SER A 86 -8.28 -12.11 14.20
N ALA A 87 -8.84 -12.91 15.12
CA ALA A 87 -9.83 -13.91 14.74
C ALA A 87 -10.99 -13.25 13.95
N LEU A 88 -11.31 -11.98 14.25
CA LEU A 88 -12.32 -11.21 13.50
C LEU A 88 -11.91 -10.96 12.05
N SER A 89 -10.62 -10.78 11.75
CA SER A 89 -10.15 -10.54 10.37
C SER A 89 -10.39 -11.75 9.46
N ALA A 90 -10.36 -12.96 10.02
CA ALA A 90 -10.70 -14.19 9.32
C ALA A 90 -12.21 -14.36 9.09
N LEU A 91 -13.05 -13.64 9.86
CA LEU A 91 -14.51 -13.61 9.68
C LEU A 91 -14.96 -12.55 8.66
N LEU A 92 -14.07 -11.67 8.21
CA LEU A 92 -14.40 -10.63 7.23
C LEU A 92 -14.63 -11.27 5.86
N ARG A 93 -15.88 -11.22 5.41
CA ARG A 93 -16.31 -11.73 4.10
C ARG A 93 -16.08 -10.75 2.96
N GLY A 94 -15.97 -9.45 3.24
CA GLY A 94 -15.78 -8.45 2.18
C GLY A 94 -15.75 -7.03 2.70
N ASP A 95 -15.46 -6.10 1.80
CA ASP A 95 -15.45 -4.65 2.06
C ASP A 95 -16.59 -3.99 1.30
N LEU A 96 -17.30 -3.07 1.96
CA LEU A 96 -18.50 -2.41 1.39
C LEU A 96 -18.28 -0.94 1.02
N HIS A 97 -17.05 -0.46 1.11
CA HIS A 97 -16.70 0.92 0.81
C HIS A 97 -15.29 0.96 0.24
N SER A 98 -15.17 1.33 -1.03
CA SER A 98 -13.88 1.45 -1.69
C SER A 98 -13.97 2.35 -2.93
N HIS A 99 -12.90 3.09 -3.17
CA HIS A 99 -12.76 4.01 -4.30
C HIS A 99 -11.64 3.52 -5.21
N SER A 100 -11.95 3.42 -6.49
CA SER A 100 -11.02 3.03 -7.55
C SER A 100 -10.41 4.27 -8.21
N ASP A 101 -9.52 4.04 -9.17
CA ASP A 101 -9.01 5.09 -10.06
C ASP A 101 -10.05 5.70 -11.01
N TRP A 102 -11.33 5.29 -10.92
CA TRP A 102 -12.43 5.95 -11.62
C TRP A 102 -12.91 7.25 -10.93
N SER A 103 -12.75 7.39 -9.61
CA SER A 103 -12.98 8.65 -8.86
C SER A 103 -11.66 9.24 -8.32
N ASP A 104 -11.50 9.23 -7.00
CA ASP A 104 -10.40 9.78 -6.21
C ASP A 104 -9.53 8.69 -5.56
N GLY A 105 -9.89 7.42 -5.75
CA GLY A 105 -9.01 6.31 -5.48
C GLY A 105 -7.81 6.32 -6.43
N THR A 106 -6.81 5.51 -6.11
CA THR A 106 -5.55 5.45 -6.86
C THR A 106 -5.26 4.06 -7.40
N THR A 107 -6.20 3.13 -7.25
CA THR A 107 -5.99 1.71 -7.54
C THR A 107 -6.94 1.24 -8.64
N PRO A 108 -6.44 0.60 -9.71
CA PRO A 108 -7.28 0.01 -10.74
C PRO A 108 -8.19 -1.09 -10.17
N ILE A 109 -9.44 -1.16 -10.67
CA ILE A 109 -10.45 -2.15 -10.25
C ILE A 109 -9.88 -3.58 -10.24
N ALA A 110 -9.14 -3.98 -11.27
CA ALA A 110 -8.56 -5.32 -11.37
C ALA A 110 -7.58 -5.64 -10.23
N ALA A 111 -6.79 -4.65 -9.81
CA ALA A 111 -5.85 -4.80 -8.70
C ALA A 111 -6.59 -4.90 -7.35
N MET A 112 -7.66 -4.12 -7.18
CA MET A 112 -8.51 -4.20 -5.98
C MET A 112 -9.17 -5.59 -5.86
N VAL A 113 -9.72 -6.12 -6.95
CA VAL A 113 -10.31 -7.47 -6.99
C VAL A 113 -9.29 -8.54 -6.67
N LYS A 114 -8.08 -8.47 -7.25
CA LYS A 114 -6.99 -9.40 -6.96
C LYS A 114 -6.65 -9.40 -5.47
N ALA A 115 -6.47 -8.22 -4.88
CA ALA A 115 -6.16 -8.09 -3.46
C ALA A 115 -7.29 -8.63 -2.56
N ALA A 116 -8.55 -8.34 -2.90
CA ALA A 116 -9.70 -8.86 -2.15
C ALA A 116 -9.75 -10.40 -2.16
N ARG A 117 -9.50 -11.03 -3.32
CA ARG A 117 -9.41 -12.49 -3.45
C ARG A 117 -8.24 -13.08 -2.66
N GLU A 118 -7.07 -12.45 -2.69
CA GLU A 118 -5.89 -12.87 -1.91
C GLU A 118 -6.14 -12.78 -0.40
N LEU A 119 -6.98 -11.85 0.03
CA LEU A 119 -7.43 -11.71 1.42
C LEU A 119 -8.57 -12.67 1.78
N GLY A 120 -9.02 -13.52 0.86
CA GLY A 120 -10.12 -14.48 1.09
C GLY A 120 -11.49 -13.82 1.19
N ARG A 121 -11.69 -12.65 0.59
CA ARG A 121 -13.01 -12.00 0.54
C ARG A 121 -13.91 -12.71 -0.47
N GLU A 122 -15.17 -12.84 -0.11
CA GLU A 122 -16.29 -13.28 -0.95
C GLU A 122 -16.89 -12.11 -1.75
N TYR A 123 -16.72 -10.87 -1.30
CA TYR A 123 -17.21 -9.69 -2.01
C TYR A 123 -16.38 -8.42 -1.77
N LEU A 124 -16.53 -7.47 -2.69
CA LEU A 124 -16.04 -6.10 -2.59
C LEU A 124 -17.07 -5.16 -3.21
N ALA A 125 -17.37 -4.02 -2.61
CA ALA A 125 -18.18 -2.98 -3.25
C ALA A 125 -17.30 -1.83 -3.74
N LEU A 126 -17.42 -1.50 -5.02
CA LEU A 126 -16.99 -0.21 -5.53
C LEU A 126 -18.05 0.84 -5.20
N THR A 127 -17.64 1.90 -4.53
CA THR A 127 -18.48 3.00 -4.09
C THR A 127 -17.87 4.33 -4.54
N ASP A 128 -17.39 4.39 -5.78
CA ASP A 128 -16.77 5.60 -6.33
C ASP A 128 -17.71 6.82 -6.19
N HIS A 129 -17.14 8.01 -6.07
CA HIS A 129 -17.93 9.21 -5.85
C HIS A 129 -18.78 9.61 -7.06
N SER A 130 -19.96 10.15 -6.77
CA SER A 130 -20.81 10.90 -7.68
C SER A 130 -20.27 12.33 -7.90
N PRO A 131 -20.72 13.07 -8.94
CA PRO A 131 -20.12 14.36 -9.31
C PRO A 131 -20.37 15.49 -8.30
N ARG A 132 -21.17 15.26 -7.24
CA ARG A 132 -21.55 16.30 -6.27
C ARG A 132 -20.36 16.79 -5.44
N LEU A 133 -19.35 15.95 -5.23
CA LEU A 133 -18.11 16.33 -4.57
C LEU A 133 -17.07 16.78 -5.60
N ARG A 134 -16.91 18.11 -5.79
CA ARG A 134 -16.01 18.69 -6.82
C ARG A 134 -14.56 18.22 -6.74
N VAL A 135 -14.08 17.81 -5.56
CA VAL A 135 -12.68 17.43 -5.32
C VAL A 135 -12.39 15.98 -5.76
N ALA A 136 -13.42 15.13 -5.89
CA ALA A 136 -13.24 13.68 -6.03
C ALA A 136 -13.32 13.15 -7.48
N ASN A 137 -13.33 14.03 -8.49
CA ASN A 137 -13.47 13.64 -9.91
C ASN A 137 -14.59 12.60 -10.16
N GLY A 138 -15.72 12.79 -9.48
CA GLY A 138 -16.79 11.79 -9.41
C GLY A 138 -17.33 11.37 -10.78
N LEU A 139 -17.84 10.13 -10.85
CA LEU A 139 -18.36 9.53 -12.07
C LEU A 139 -19.67 10.20 -12.46
N SER A 140 -19.73 10.75 -13.68
CA SER A 140 -21.02 11.08 -14.29
C SER A 140 -21.86 9.81 -14.48
N ALA A 141 -23.18 9.96 -14.63
CA ALA A 141 -24.06 8.82 -14.93
C ALA A 141 -23.62 8.05 -16.18
N GLN A 142 -23.03 8.72 -17.18
CA GLN A 142 -22.46 8.08 -18.36
C GLN A 142 -21.23 7.24 -18.02
N ARG A 143 -20.29 7.78 -17.22
CA ARG A 143 -19.10 7.02 -16.78
C ARG A 143 -19.49 5.81 -15.93
N LEU A 144 -20.45 5.96 -15.01
CA LEU A 144 -20.97 4.86 -14.20
C LEU A 144 -21.53 3.73 -15.08
N ARG A 145 -22.35 4.05 -16.09
CA ARG A 145 -22.85 3.05 -17.05
C ARG A 145 -21.72 2.33 -17.81
N GLY A 146 -20.60 3.01 -18.07
CA GLY A 146 -19.42 2.40 -18.66
C GLY A 146 -18.64 1.50 -17.69
N GLN A 147 -18.71 1.77 -16.38
CA GLN A 147 -18.03 1.00 -15.34
C GLN A 147 -18.76 -0.32 -15.03
N ILE A 148 -20.10 -0.31 -15.01
CA ILE A 148 -20.93 -1.49 -14.70
C ILE A 148 -20.52 -2.76 -15.48
N PRO A 149 -20.39 -2.75 -16.83
CA PRO A 149 -19.99 -3.96 -17.55
C PRO A 149 -18.55 -4.40 -17.24
N ILE A 150 -17.68 -3.50 -16.81
CA ILE A 150 -16.33 -3.86 -16.34
C ILE A 150 -16.42 -4.58 -15.00
N VAL A 151 -17.24 -4.06 -14.09
CA VAL A 151 -17.49 -4.66 -12.77
C VAL A 151 -18.06 -6.08 -12.90
N GLU A 152 -19.01 -6.27 -13.81
CA GLU A 152 -19.65 -7.57 -14.05
C GLU A 152 -18.64 -8.67 -14.46
N ARG A 153 -17.57 -8.30 -15.18
CA ARG A 153 -16.53 -9.26 -15.61
C ARG A 153 -15.72 -9.85 -14.47
N PHE A 154 -15.77 -9.26 -13.28
CA PHE A 154 -15.03 -9.75 -12.11
C PHE A 154 -15.87 -10.66 -11.21
N ARG A 155 -17.16 -10.85 -11.51
CA ARG A 155 -18.03 -11.75 -10.73
C ARG A 155 -17.80 -13.20 -11.14
N ASP A 156 -17.73 -14.08 -10.15
CA ASP A 156 -17.72 -15.54 -10.31
C ASP A 156 -18.47 -16.22 -9.17
N ASP A 157 -18.39 -17.56 -9.08
CA ASP A 157 -19.05 -18.39 -8.08
C ASP A 157 -18.52 -18.19 -6.64
N ARG A 158 -17.32 -17.63 -6.49
CA ARG A 158 -16.62 -17.46 -5.21
C ARG A 158 -16.44 -16.01 -4.81
N PHE A 159 -16.58 -15.09 -5.75
CA PHE A 159 -16.35 -13.67 -5.55
C PHE A 159 -17.36 -12.79 -6.28
N THR A 160 -17.87 -11.79 -5.57
CA THR A 160 -18.80 -10.80 -6.13
C THR A 160 -18.27 -9.38 -5.98
N LEU A 161 -17.97 -8.73 -7.11
CA LEU A 161 -17.73 -7.28 -7.15
C LEU A 161 -19.07 -6.54 -7.25
N LEU A 162 -19.49 -5.85 -6.19
CA LEU A 162 -20.72 -5.05 -6.14
C LEU A 162 -20.48 -3.67 -6.76
N THR A 163 -21.52 -3.16 -7.42
CA THR A 163 -21.53 -1.79 -7.94
C THR A 163 -22.35 -0.91 -6.99
N GLY A 164 -21.76 0.21 -6.58
CA GLY A 164 -22.37 1.25 -5.77
C GLY A 164 -21.88 2.62 -6.22
N ILE A 165 -22.38 3.67 -5.59
CA ILE A 165 -21.96 5.05 -5.83
C ILE A 165 -22.08 5.83 -4.51
N GLU A 166 -21.12 6.71 -4.23
CA GLU A 166 -21.13 7.61 -3.06
C GLU A 166 -21.58 9.04 -3.39
#